data_AF-A0A809WWC4-F1
#
_entry.id   AF-A0A809WWC4-F1
#
_cell.length_a   1.000
_cell.length_b   1.000
_cell.length_c   1.000
_cell.angle_alpha   90.00
_cell.angle_beta   90.00
_cell.angle_gamma   90.00
#
_symmetry.space_group_name_H-M   'P 1'
#
loop_
_entity.id
_entity.type
_entity.pdbx_description
1 polymer ?
#
loop_
_entity_poly.entity_id
_entity_poly.type
_entity_poly.pdbx_seq_one_letter_code
_entity_poly.pdbx_strand_id
1 'polypeptide(L)'
;MTTDKQKKEAIETCLREGFVPYRSEQRGKGSAVLEATRRLKLNKNTLTDWVRAQDALANRGDKNFLPDWSLYEAPEGKKPPTRRELHDSAYWRRRAQGVEKELAAVEQMLEEIGGIRNLQVAPPEWLLKHGLGKRNRAVLSMLFTDLHMGEVVDPDEILGLNAFNPQIAATRVRRFFDAVCEIGPRWAADCKVEGLLLNLGGDLISGDIHEELRITNGLTSHEQVRMVVALIIAGIKLLLKVYKRIHVSSVPGNHARTTFKPTAKLYSKLSYDTLIAHMVADAFAGDPRVTFQIGVSNDCIIPVLGYTAFLTHGDKMGTGGGQGFAGPLLPIVRGTKKVEAQQARAQRRPDIIMHGHYHHSANPGPVFSNGAFPGYSEYGNGLRASLELPQQWFFLIHETWGVRERAEIKLETPAVPKRPASSMPKEMAA
;
A
#
# COMPACT_ATOMS: atom_id res chain seq x y z
N MET A 1 49.29 -12.60 -26.65
CA MET A 1 49.68 -11.99 -25.35
C MET A 1 49.26 -10.53 -25.35
N THR A 2 48.57 -10.07 -24.32
CA THR A 2 48.19 -8.65 -24.18
C THR A 2 49.43 -7.83 -23.86
N THR A 3 49.74 -6.82 -24.67
CA THR A 3 50.91 -5.93 -24.50
C THR A 3 50.73 -4.99 -23.31
N ASP A 4 51.82 -4.44 -22.79
CA ASP A 4 51.76 -3.50 -21.66
C ASP A 4 51.03 -2.20 -22.02
N LYS A 5 51.11 -1.77 -23.28
CA LYS A 5 50.33 -0.64 -23.80
C LYS A 5 48.82 -0.92 -23.78
N GLN A 6 48.41 -2.12 -24.17
CA GLN A 6 46.99 -2.54 -24.14
C GLN A 6 46.45 -2.68 -22.71
N LYS A 7 47.27 -3.15 -21.76
CA LYS A 7 46.88 -3.22 -20.34
C LYS A 7 46.69 -1.83 -19.74
N LYS A 8 47.61 -0.91 -20.04
CA LYS A 8 47.54 0.50 -19.63
C LYS A 8 46.25 1.14 -20.17
N GLU A 9 46.04 1.06 -21.47
CA GLU A 9 44.89 1.67 -22.16
C GLU A 9 43.54 1.13 -21.66
N ALA A 10 43.45 -0.17 -21.37
CA ALA A 10 42.25 -0.77 -20.81
C ALA A 10 41.92 -0.24 -19.41
N ILE A 11 42.93 -0.03 -18.55
CA ILE A 11 42.71 0.54 -17.21
C ILE A 11 42.31 2.03 -17.33
N GLU A 12 43.00 2.80 -18.17
CA GLU A 12 42.69 4.22 -18.40
C GLU A 12 41.28 4.43 -18.97
N THR A 13 40.82 3.53 -19.83
CA THR A 13 39.43 3.53 -20.33
C THR A 13 38.44 3.34 -19.18
N CYS A 14 38.67 2.39 -18.28
CA CYS A 14 37.83 2.19 -17.10
C CYS A 14 37.85 3.40 -16.15
N LEU A 15 38.98 4.10 -16.00
CA LEU A 15 39.06 5.32 -15.18
C LEU A 15 38.15 6.43 -15.74
N ARG A 16 38.20 6.67 -17.06
CA ARG A 16 37.32 7.65 -17.75
C ARG A 16 35.84 7.30 -17.64
N GLU A 17 35.50 6.03 -17.50
CA GLU A 17 34.11 5.57 -17.31
C GLU A 17 33.62 5.65 -15.85
N GLY A 18 34.47 6.11 -14.93
CA GLY A 18 34.15 6.31 -13.51
C GLY A 18 34.37 5.08 -12.62
N PHE A 19 35.23 4.14 -13.03
CA PHE A 19 35.73 3.09 -12.14
C PHE A 19 36.93 3.59 -11.33
N VAL A 20 36.99 3.18 -10.07
CA VAL A 20 37.88 3.76 -9.04
C VAL A 20 39.35 3.38 -9.27
N PRO A 21 40.32 4.30 -9.07
CA PRO A 21 41.75 4.04 -9.16
C PRO A 21 42.26 2.93 -8.23
N TYR A 22 43.41 2.34 -8.59
CA TYR A 22 44.06 1.33 -7.76
C TYR A 22 44.42 1.88 -6.37
N ARG A 23 44.04 1.16 -5.30
CA ARG A 23 44.24 1.53 -3.88
C ARG A 23 43.62 2.86 -3.43
N SER A 24 42.64 3.41 -4.16
CA SER A 24 41.90 4.59 -3.70
C SER A 24 40.83 4.23 -2.65
N GLU A 25 40.66 5.10 -1.64
CA GLU A 25 39.58 5.01 -0.64
C GLU A 25 38.22 5.52 -1.17
N GLN A 26 38.19 6.04 -2.41
CA GLN A 26 36.98 6.58 -3.03
C GLN A 26 35.97 5.47 -3.36
N ARG A 27 34.68 5.74 -3.12
CA ARG A 27 33.58 4.84 -3.49
C ARG A 27 33.06 5.21 -4.88
N GLY A 28 32.96 4.24 -5.78
CA GLY A 28 32.52 4.41 -7.17
C GLY A 28 32.00 3.11 -7.78
N LYS A 29 31.98 2.98 -9.12
CA LYS A 29 31.41 1.83 -9.86
C LYS A 29 32.14 0.48 -9.68
N GLY A 30 33.13 0.40 -8.80
CA GLY A 30 34.05 -0.73 -8.63
C GLY A 30 35.48 -0.38 -9.06
N SER A 31 36.41 -1.33 -8.94
CA SER A 31 37.84 -1.10 -9.25
C SER A 31 38.11 -1.08 -10.76
N ALA A 32 38.79 -0.05 -11.26
CA ALA A 32 39.20 0.06 -12.66
C ALA A 32 40.10 -1.10 -13.12
N VAL A 33 40.95 -1.61 -12.22
CA VAL A 33 41.87 -2.72 -12.48
C VAL A 33 41.11 -4.05 -12.62
N LEU A 34 40.11 -4.30 -11.76
CA LEU A 34 39.30 -5.51 -11.84
C LEU A 34 38.37 -5.50 -13.06
N GLU A 35 37.80 -4.33 -13.38
CA GLU A 35 36.95 -4.19 -14.56
C GLU A 35 37.76 -4.34 -15.86
N ALA A 36 38.96 -3.75 -15.94
CA ALA A 36 39.87 -3.97 -17.07
C ALA A 36 40.29 -5.45 -17.19
N THR A 37 40.46 -6.17 -16.07
CA THR A 37 40.79 -7.61 -16.05
C THR A 37 39.67 -8.42 -16.69
N ARG A 38 38.41 -8.09 -16.34
CA ARG A 38 37.20 -8.71 -16.91
C ARG A 38 37.09 -8.47 -18.42
N ARG A 39 37.30 -7.22 -18.87
CA ARG A 39 37.23 -6.82 -20.29
C ARG A 39 38.29 -7.50 -21.15
N LEU A 40 39.50 -7.64 -20.61
CA LEU A 40 40.60 -8.33 -21.28
C LEU A 40 40.53 -9.86 -21.16
N LYS A 41 39.51 -10.42 -20.50
CA LYS A 41 39.33 -11.86 -20.24
C LYS A 41 40.57 -12.50 -19.59
N LEU A 42 41.19 -11.78 -18.66
CA LEU A 42 42.38 -12.24 -17.92
C LEU A 42 41.99 -12.85 -16.58
N ASN A 43 42.90 -13.60 -15.97
CA ASN A 43 42.70 -14.13 -14.63
C ASN A 43 42.65 -13.00 -13.59
N LYS A 44 41.86 -13.20 -12.53
CA LYS A 44 41.45 -12.19 -11.53
C LYS A 44 42.58 -11.32 -10.95
N ASN A 45 43.80 -11.85 -10.86
CA ASN A 45 44.96 -11.15 -10.29
C ASN A 45 45.95 -10.61 -11.32
N THR A 46 45.80 -10.95 -12.60
CA THR A 46 46.82 -10.68 -13.63
C THR A 46 47.13 -9.19 -13.80
N LEU A 47 46.11 -8.31 -13.89
CA LEU A 47 46.38 -6.87 -13.97
C LEU A 47 46.77 -6.28 -12.62
N THR A 48 46.28 -6.81 -11.51
CA THR A 48 46.66 -6.36 -10.16
C THR A 48 48.16 -6.57 -9.92
N ASP A 49 48.68 -7.74 -10.27
CA ASP A 49 50.11 -8.06 -10.12
C ASP A 49 50.96 -7.30 -11.15
N TRP A 50 50.43 -7.10 -12.37
CA TRP A 50 51.07 -6.24 -13.36
C TRP A 50 51.20 -4.78 -12.89
N VAL A 51 50.15 -4.19 -12.31
CA VAL A 51 50.20 -2.83 -11.75
C VAL A 51 51.25 -2.74 -10.64
N ARG A 52 51.34 -3.74 -9.74
CA ARG A 52 52.37 -3.80 -8.70
C ARG A 52 53.79 -3.87 -9.27
N ALA A 53 53.98 -4.62 -10.35
CA ALA A 53 55.28 -4.70 -11.03
C ALA A 53 55.67 -3.38 -11.70
N GLN A 54 54.71 -2.68 -12.33
CA GLN A 54 54.94 -1.35 -12.92
C GLN A 54 55.21 -0.28 -11.85
N ASP A 55 54.55 -0.37 -10.69
CA ASP A 55 54.80 0.50 -9.54
C ASP A 55 56.22 0.32 -8.99
N ALA A 56 56.70 -0.93 -8.90
CA ALA A 56 58.08 -1.24 -8.52
C ALA A 56 59.12 -0.73 -9.55
N LEU A 57 58.80 -0.74 -10.85
CA LEU A 57 59.65 -0.14 -11.89
C LEU A 57 59.69 1.38 -11.78
N ALA A 58 58.53 2.02 -11.60
CA ALA A 58 58.44 3.46 -11.42
C ALA A 58 59.24 3.94 -10.20
N ASN A 59 59.17 3.23 -9.06
CA ASN A 59 59.92 3.55 -7.85
C ASN A 59 61.44 3.42 -8.00
N ARG A 60 61.92 2.63 -8.96
CA ARG A 60 63.35 2.49 -9.29
C ARG A 60 63.83 3.48 -10.35
N GLY A 61 62.93 4.30 -10.91
CA GLY A 61 63.23 5.21 -12.01
C GLY A 61 63.32 4.52 -13.38
N ASP A 62 62.89 3.27 -13.49
CA ASP A 62 62.90 2.51 -14.74
C ASP A 62 61.71 2.89 -15.64
N LYS A 63 61.85 2.61 -16.93
CA LYS A 63 60.75 2.73 -17.90
C LYS A 63 59.58 1.84 -17.48
N ASN A 64 58.42 2.46 -17.28
CA ASN A 64 57.20 1.80 -16.83
C ASN A 64 55.99 2.20 -17.70
N PHE A 65 54.89 1.46 -17.52
CA PHE A 65 53.63 1.64 -18.20
C PHE A 65 52.48 1.88 -17.22
N LEU A 66 52.73 2.60 -16.12
CA LEU A 66 51.67 2.93 -15.17
C LEU A 66 50.52 3.69 -15.88
N PRO A 67 49.26 3.32 -15.60
CA PRO A 67 48.10 4.11 -15.99
C PRO A 67 48.16 5.50 -15.36
N ASP A 68 47.67 6.50 -16.09
CA ASP A 68 47.43 7.81 -15.50
C ASP A 68 46.19 7.77 -14.59
N TRP A 69 46.43 7.67 -13.28
CA TRP A 69 45.38 7.62 -12.28
C TRP A 69 44.57 8.92 -12.16
N SER A 70 45.08 10.05 -12.69
CA SER A 70 44.38 11.34 -12.68
C SER A 70 43.21 11.40 -13.66
N LEU A 71 43.09 10.41 -14.56
CA LEU A 71 41.97 10.28 -15.51
C LEU A 71 40.62 9.94 -14.84
N TYR A 72 40.63 9.63 -13.55
CA TYR A 72 39.40 9.40 -12.79
C TYR A 72 38.84 10.72 -12.24
N GLU A 73 37.66 11.08 -12.71
CA GLU A 73 36.84 12.13 -12.10
C GLU A 73 35.85 11.50 -11.14
N ALA A 74 35.95 11.86 -9.84
CA ALA A 74 34.99 11.40 -8.85
C ALA A 74 33.61 12.01 -9.17
N PRO A 75 32.52 11.22 -9.22
CA PRO A 75 31.19 11.78 -9.33
C PRO A 75 30.94 12.71 -8.12
N GLU A 76 30.33 13.88 -8.35
CA GLU A 76 29.90 14.80 -7.29
C GLU A 76 28.78 14.17 -6.44
N GLY A 77 29.13 13.20 -5.62
CA GLY A 77 28.30 12.64 -4.57
C GLY A 77 28.52 13.43 -3.28
N LYS A 78 27.42 13.88 -2.65
CA LYS A 78 27.44 14.54 -1.33
C LYS A 78 28.29 13.72 -0.35
N LYS A 79 29.40 14.30 0.12
CA LYS A 79 30.32 13.65 1.05
C LYS A 79 29.57 13.22 2.32
N PRO A 80 29.77 11.98 2.82
CA PRO A 80 29.23 11.60 4.12
C PRO A 80 29.85 12.50 5.21
N PRO A 81 29.08 12.84 6.26
CA PRO A 81 29.57 13.71 7.33
C PRO A 81 30.76 13.06 8.04
N THR A 82 31.79 13.86 8.28
CA THR A 82 32.98 13.52 9.06
C THR A 82 32.62 13.21 10.51
N ARG A 83 33.52 12.52 11.22
CA ARG A 83 33.35 12.16 12.65
C ARG A 83 33.13 13.38 13.56
N ARG A 84 33.62 14.56 13.14
CA ARG A 84 33.41 15.85 13.83
C ARG A 84 32.01 16.41 13.58
N GLU A 85 31.48 16.25 12.37
CA GLU A 85 30.11 16.68 12.00
C GLU A 85 29.03 15.77 12.63
N LEU A 86 29.34 14.49 12.87
CA LEU A 86 28.46 13.56 13.59
C LEU A 86 28.14 14.02 15.03
N HIS A 87 29.08 14.70 15.69
CA HIS A 87 28.92 15.19 17.07
C HIS A 87 28.64 16.70 17.17
N ASP A 88 28.60 17.43 16.05
CA ASP A 88 28.31 18.86 16.06
C ASP A 88 26.80 19.13 16.07
N SER A 89 26.31 19.56 17.23
CA SER A 89 24.90 19.94 17.40
C SER A 89 24.46 21.08 16.46
N ALA A 90 25.37 21.98 16.05
CA ALA A 90 25.06 23.08 15.15
C ALA A 90 24.92 22.62 13.69
N TYR A 91 25.67 21.59 13.28
CA TYR A 91 25.50 20.92 11.99
C TYR A 91 24.11 20.26 11.90
N TRP A 92 23.74 19.47 12.92
CA TRP A 92 22.43 18.80 12.94
C TRP A 92 21.26 19.77 13.06
N ARG A 93 21.39 20.88 13.81
CA ARG A 93 20.38 21.94 13.84
C ARG A 93 20.19 22.60 12.47
N ARG A 94 21.27 22.95 11.78
CA ARG A 94 21.18 23.53 10.42
C ARG A 94 20.57 22.55 9.42
N ARG A 95 20.91 21.27 9.52
CA ARG A 95 20.33 20.23 8.67
C ARG A 95 18.85 20.01 8.97
N ALA A 96 18.45 19.98 10.24
CA ALA A 96 17.05 19.90 10.65
C ALA A 96 16.26 21.10 10.12
N GLN A 97 16.78 22.32 10.28
CA GLN A 97 16.16 23.54 9.73
C GLN A 97 16.07 23.52 8.19
N GLY A 98 17.09 22.99 7.51
CA GLY A 98 17.05 22.81 6.06
C GLY A 98 15.96 21.84 5.61
N VAL A 99 15.85 20.70 6.27
CA VAL A 99 14.79 19.71 6.02
C VAL A 99 13.41 20.27 6.38
N GLU A 100 13.28 21.03 7.46
CA GLU A 100 12.02 21.71 7.82
C GLU A 100 11.58 22.73 6.76
N LYS A 101 12.52 23.49 6.19
CA LYS A 101 12.23 24.42 5.08
C LYS A 101 11.83 23.70 3.80
N GLU A 102 12.54 22.64 3.43
CA GLU A 102 12.18 21.82 2.28
C GLU A 102 10.80 21.17 2.46
N LEU A 103 10.50 20.66 3.67
CA LEU A 103 9.20 20.12 3.99
C LEU A 103 8.09 21.17 3.86
N ALA A 104 8.30 22.36 4.42
CA ALA A 104 7.33 23.46 4.32
C ALA A 104 7.09 23.88 2.86
N ALA A 105 8.13 23.92 2.03
CA ALA A 105 8.00 24.23 0.61
C ALA A 105 7.22 23.15 -0.15
N VAL A 106 7.45 21.87 0.15
CA VAL A 106 6.69 20.75 -0.44
C VAL A 106 5.25 20.76 0.05
N GLU A 107 4.99 21.05 1.33
CA GLU A 107 3.64 21.19 1.88
C GLU A 107 2.88 22.33 1.21
N GLN A 108 3.52 23.49 1.06
CA GLN A 108 2.94 24.64 0.35
C GLN A 108 2.65 24.30 -1.11
N MET A 109 3.59 23.65 -1.81
CA MET A 109 3.40 23.22 -3.19
C MET A 109 2.28 22.18 -3.31
N LEU A 110 2.14 21.27 -2.35
CA LEU A 110 1.06 20.29 -2.31
C LEU A 110 -0.31 20.96 -2.05
N GLU A 111 -0.35 21.99 -1.22
CA GLU A 111 -1.55 22.79 -0.97
C GLU A 111 -1.95 23.63 -2.19
N GLU A 112 -0.97 24.18 -2.91
CA GLU A 112 -1.17 24.98 -4.12
C GLU A 112 -1.56 24.13 -5.34
N ILE A 113 -0.88 22.99 -5.56
CA ILE A 113 -1.12 22.08 -6.70
C ILE A 113 -2.29 21.15 -6.45
N GLY A 114 -2.40 20.60 -5.24
CA GLY A 114 -3.37 19.56 -4.93
C GLY A 114 -4.77 20.09 -4.63
N GLY A 115 -4.93 21.41 -4.47
CA GLY A 115 -6.22 21.99 -4.09
C GLY A 115 -6.83 21.32 -2.87
N ILE A 116 -5.98 20.76 -1.98
CA ILE A 116 -6.37 20.02 -0.76
C ILE A 116 -6.86 21.05 0.25
N ARG A 117 -7.94 21.75 -0.10
CA ARG A 117 -8.76 22.47 0.85
C ARG A 117 -9.34 21.41 1.76
N ASN A 118 -9.27 21.65 3.07
CA ASN A 118 -10.04 20.89 4.06
C ASN A 118 -11.51 20.87 3.61
N LEU A 119 -11.92 19.83 2.88
CA LEU A 119 -13.31 19.57 2.54
C LEU A 119 -13.98 19.23 3.87
N GLN A 120 -14.60 20.25 4.47
CA GLN A 120 -15.06 20.15 5.83
C GLN A 120 -16.15 19.09 5.98
N VAL A 121 -15.97 18.40 7.09
CA VAL A 121 -16.34 17.03 7.41
C VAL A 121 -17.65 17.04 8.19
N ALA A 122 -18.73 17.43 7.53
CA ALA A 122 -20.06 17.17 8.08
C ALA A 122 -20.60 15.91 7.39
N PRO A 123 -20.83 14.79 8.11
CA PRO A 123 -21.54 13.66 7.54
C PRO A 123 -22.89 14.16 7.03
N PRO A 124 -23.33 13.73 5.83
CA PRO A 124 -24.57 14.22 5.26
C PRO A 124 -25.76 13.93 6.17
N GLU A 125 -26.70 14.87 6.24
CA GLU A 125 -27.83 14.83 7.19
C GLU A 125 -28.66 13.53 7.11
N TRP A 126 -28.70 12.88 5.94
CA TRP A 126 -29.41 11.61 5.75
C TRP A 126 -28.79 10.44 6.54
N LEU A 127 -27.50 10.49 6.87
CA LEU A 127 -26.86 9.53 7.77
C LEU A 127 -27.24 9.77 9.22
N LEU A 128 -27.52 11.02 9.62
CA LEU A 128 -27.69 11.40 11.03
C LEU A 128 -29.11 11.21 11.54
N LYS A 129 -30.10 11.48 10.70
CA LYS A 129 -31.51 11.48 11.12
C LYS A 129 -31.90 10.10 11.69
N HIS A 130 -32.72 10.07 12.73
CA HIS A 130 -33.54 8.91 13.10
C HIS A 130 -34.93 9.03 12.47
N GLY A 131 -35.53 7.91 12.04
CA GLY A 131 -36.88 7.91 11.49
C GLY A 131 -37.97 8.02 12.56
N LEU A 132 -39.02 8.80 12.28
CA LEU A 132 -40.33 8.74 12.98
C LEU A 132 -41.38 7.96 12.15
N GLY A 133 -40.95 7.26 11.09
CA GLY A 133 -41.82 6.61 10.12
C GLY A 133 -42.19 5.16 10.47
N LYS A 134 -43.18 4.60 9.77
CA LYS A 134 -43.65 3.22 9.99
C LYS A 134 -42.66 2.11 9.57
N ARG A 135 -41.75 2.40 8.61
CA ARG A 135 -40.70 1.47 8.18
C ARG A 135 -39.37 1.95 8.70
N ASN A 136 -38.62 1.05 9.33
CA ASN A 136 -37.31 1.36 9.83
C ASN A 136 -36.34 1.67 8.68
N ARG A 137 -35.39 2.56 8.95
CA ARG A 137 -34.37 3.02 8.01
C ARG A 137 -33.15 2.11 8.03
N ALA A 138 -32.55 1.97 6.86
CA ALA A 138 -31.31 1.22 6.69
C ALA A 138 -30.32 1.97 5.80
N VAL A 139 -29.04 1.78 6.10
CA VAL A 139 -27.91 2.22 5.28
C VAL A 139 -27.07 1.00 4.98
N LEU A 140 -26.82 0.75 3.70
CA LEU A 140 -25.90 -0.30 3.29
C LEU A 140 -24.47 0.21 3.44
N SER A 141 -23.53 -0.66 3.74
CA SER A 141 -22.12 -0.30 3.89
C SER A 141 -21.25 -1.35 3.22
N MET A 142 -20.37 -0.90 2.34
CA MET A 142 -19.36 -1.74 1.69
C MET A 142 -17.97 -1.28 2.11
N LEU A 143 -17.10 -2.23 2.40
CA LEU A 143 -15.70 -1.99 2.72
C LEU A 143 -14.86 -2.29 1.47
N PHE A 144 -14.20 -1.27 0.94
CA PHE A 144 -13.39 -1.33 -0.27
C PHE A 144 -11.96 -0.93 0.09
N THR A 145 -11.09 -1.90 0.31
CA THR A 145 -9.71 -1.70 0.80
C THR A 145 -8.83 -2.84 0.31
N ASP A 146 -7.51 -2.63 0.35
CA ASP A 146 -6.51 -3.64 -0.01
C ASP A 146 -6.75 -4.16 -1.44
N LEU A 147 -6.98 -3.22 -2.36
CA LEU A 147 -7.10 -3.53 -3.79
C LEU A 147 -5.75 -3.90 -4.38
N HIS A 148 -4.68 -3.28 -3.87
CA HIS A 148 -3.30 -3.48 -4.33
C HIS A 148 -3.19 -3.44 -5.86
N MET A 149 -3.88 -2.47 -6.49
CA MET A 149 -3.83 -2.32 -7.93
C MET A 149 -2.38 -2.21 -8.38
N GLY A 150 -1.93 -3.06 -9.30
CA GLY A 150 -0.55 -3.13 -9.76
C GLY A 150 0.22 -4.36 -9.29
N GLU A 151 -0.17 -4.98 -8.16
CA GLU A 151 0.43 -6.23 -7.70
C GLU A 151 0.21 -7.35 -8.73
N VAL A 152 1.22 -8.21 -8.85
CA VAL A 152 1.18 -9.42 -9.67
C VAL A 152 1.48 -10.60 -8.75
N VAL A 153 0.56 -11.57 -8.72
CA VAL A 153 0.75 -12.87 -8.06
C VAL A 153 0.87 -13.90 -9.16
N ASP A 154 2.03 -14.54 -9.26
CA ASP A 154 2.31 -15.57 -10.26
C ASP A 154 1.81 -16.93 -9.75
N PRO A 155 0.84 -17.57 -10.44
CA PRO A 155 0.37 -18.88 -10.03
C PRO A 155 1.48 -19.92 -9.92
N ASP A 156 2.52 -19.86 -10.75
CA ASP A 156 3.60 -20.87 -10.71
C ASP A 156 4.45 -20.76 -9.44
N GLU A 157 4.55 -19.58 -8.83
CA GLU A 157 5.28 -19.36 -7.58
C GLU A 157 4.49 -19.80 -6.33
N ILE A 158 3.19 -20.03 -6.48
CA ILE A 158 2.29 -20.51 -5.42
C ILE A 158 1.54 -21.78 -5.81
N LEU A 159 2.16 -22.67 -6.59
CA LEU A 159 1.64 -24.00 -6.92
C LEU A 159 0.22 -23.98 -7.54
N GLY A 160 -0.10 -22.93 -8.29
CA GLY A 160 -1.39 -22.72 -8.93
C GLY A 160 -2.53 -22.38 -7.98
N LEU A 161 -2.24 -21.99 -6.73
CA LEU A 161 -3.27 -21.74 -5.71
C LEU A 161 -4.08 -20.46 -5.96
N ASN A 162 -3.49 -19.46 -6.60
CA ASN A 162 -4.15 -18.20 -6.95
C ASN A 162 -3.39 -17.52 -8.09
N ALA A 163 -4.01 -16.50 -8.70
CA ALA A 163 -3.35 -15.57 -9.60
C ALA A 163 -3.93 -14.18 -9.40
N PHE A 164 -3.11 -13.15 -9.57
CA PHE A 164 -3.56 -11.77 -9.50
C PHE A 164 -2.75 -10.89 -10.43
N ASN A 165 -3.43 -9.93 -11.05
CA ASN A 165 -2.85 -8.89 -11.90
C ASN A 165 -3.90 -7.78 -12.06
N PRO A 166 -3.56 -6.63 -12.69
CA PRO A 166 -4.50 -5.53 -12.88
C PRO A 166 -5.81 -5.89 -13.60
N GLN A 167 -5.80 -6.85 -14.51
CA GLN A 167 -7.00 -7.30 -15.24
C GLN A 167 -7.93 -8.13 -14.34
N ILE A 168 -7.36 -9.04 -13.54
CA ILE A 168 -8.08 -9.80 -12.53
C ILE A 168 -8.64 -8.84 -11.47
N ALA A 169 -7.84 -7.87 -11.02
CA ALA A 169 -8.26 -6.84 -10.08
C ALA A 169 -9.50 -6.09 -10.58
N ALA A 170 -9.49 -5.60 -11.84
CA ALA A 170 -10.63 -4.92 -12.44
C ALA A 170 -11.90 -5.81 -12.51
N THR A 171 -11.73 -7.10 -12.79
CA THR A 171 -12.83 -8.09 -12.83
C THR A 171 -13.42 -8.31 -11.44
N ARG A 172 -12.57 -8.50 -10.43
CA ARG A 172 -12.94 -8.68 -9.02
C ARG A 172 -13.65 -7.42 -8.49
N VAL A 173 -13.17 -6.23 -8.83
CA VAL A 173 -13.83 -4.94 -8.52
C VAL A 173 -15.23 -4.86 -9.12
N ARG A 174 -15.38 -5.15 -10.42
CA ARG A 174 -16.68 -5.14 -11.08
C ARG A 174 -17.66 -6.09 -10.38
N ARG A 175 -17.23 -7.32 -10.11
CA ARG A 175 -18.05 -8.31 -9.40
C ARG A 175 -18.49 -7.82 -8.04
N PHE A 176 -17.63 -7.14 -7.28
CA PHE A 176 -18.02 -6.59 -5.97
C PHE A 176 -19.13 -5.55 -6.10
N PHE A 177 -18.98 -4.58 -7.00
CA PHE A 177 -20.01 -3.56 -7.24
C PHE A 177 -21.33 -4.16 -7.76
N ASP A 178 -21.27 -5.14 -8.66
CA ASP A 178 -22.44 -5.87 -9.15
C ASP A 178 -23.16 -6.60 -8.01
N ALA A 179 -22.40 -7.32 -7.16
CA ALA A 179 -22.95 -8.04 -6.02
C ALA A 179 -23.61 -7.10 -5.01
N VAL A 180 -23.02 -5.94 -4.73
CA VAL A 180 -23.63 -4.91 -3.86
C VAL A 180 -24.96 -4.44 -4.43
N CYS A 181 -25.03 -4.19 -5.75
CA CYS A 181 -26.26 -3.79 -6.43
C CYS A 181 -27.36 -4.87 -6.36
N GLU A 182 -26.99 -6.15 -6.40
CA GLU A 182 -27.93 -7.26 -6.40
C GLU A 182 -28.39 -7.68 -4.98
N ILE A 183 -27.45 -7.72 -4.03
CA ILE A 183 -27.68 -8.22 -2.68
C ILE A 183 -28.35 -7.15 -1.80
N GLY A 184 -27.91 -5.90 -1.90
CA GLY A 184 -28.37 -4.83 -1.02
C GLY A 184 -29.87 -4.61 -1.02
N PRO A 185 -30.55 -4.50 -2.18
CA PRO A 185 -32.00 -4.38 -2.25
C PRO A 185 -32.74 -5.57 -1.64
N ARG A 186 -32.18 -6.79 -1.72
CA ARG A 186 -32.77 -7.99 -1.12
C ARG A 186 -32.70 -7.95 0.40
N TRP A 187 -31.56 -7.57 0.97
CA TRP A 187 -31.40 -7.44 2.42
C TRP A 187 -32.29 -6.34 3.01
N ALA A 188 -32.47 -5.25 2.28
CA ALA A 188 -33.24 -4.10 2.75
C ALA A 188 -34.70 -4.12 2.30
N ALA A 189 -35.23 -5.25 1.83
CA ALA A 189 -36.58 -5.35 1.25
C ALA A 189 -37.68 -4.92 2.23
N ASP A 190 -37.46 -5.08 3.54
CA ASP A 190 -38.34 -4.68 4.63
C ASP A 190 -38.05 -3.26 5.18
N CYS A 191 -36.93 -2.64 4.81
CA CYS A 191 -36.50 -1.32 5.28
C CYS A 191 -36.72 -0.19 4.26
N LYS A 192 -36.59 1.06 4.73
CA LYS A 192 -36.36 2.23 3.88
C LYS A 192 -34.86 2.45 3.71
N VAL A 193 -34.33 2.12 2.53
CA VAL A 193 -32.92 2.38 2.20
C VAL A 193 -32.68 3.88 1.99
N GLU A 194 -31.82 4.47 2.80
CA GLU A 194 -31.46 5.89 2.70
C GLU A 194 -30.31 6.13 1.71
N GLY A 195 -29.39 5.17 1.63
CA GLY A 195 -28.21 5.24 0.77
C GLY A 195 -27.20 4.14 1.08
N LEU A 196 -25.99 4.34 0.56
CA LEU A 196 -24.85 3.44 0.72
C LEU A 196 -23.63 4.21 1.26
N LEU A 197 -22.92 3.60 2.21
CA LEU A 197 -21.58 3.98 2.63
C LEU A 197 -20.55 3.18 1.80
N LEU A 198 -19.76 3.88 0.99
CA LEU A 198 -18.59 3.32 0.33
C LEU A 198 -17.35 3.70 1.15
N ASN A 199 -16.78 2.74 1.86
CA ASN A 199 -15.63 2.97 2.72
C ASN A 199 -14.34 2.60 1.98
N LEU A 200 -13.61 3.62 1.52
CA LEU A 200 -12.27 3.46 0.93
C LEU A 200 -11.25 3.32 2.06
N GLY A 201 -10.94 2.08 2.43
CA GLY A 201 -10.17 1.75 3.65
C GLY A 201 -8.64 1.77 3.51
N GLY A 202 -8.12 2.28 2.39
CA GLY A 202 -6.68 2.36 2.12
C GLY A 202 -6.15 1.18 1.28
N ASP A 203 -4.87 1.27 0.92
CA ASP A 203 -4.16 0.28 0.09
C ASP A 203 -4.89 0.01 -1.22
N LEU A 204 -5.36 1.08 -1.87
CA LEU A 204 -6.07 0.96 -3.14
C LEU A 204 -5.10 0.64 -4.30
N ILE A 205 -3.84 1.04 -4.13
CA ILE A 205 -2.74 0.72 -5.04
C ILE A 205 -1.70 -0.15 -4.30
N SER A 206 -0.94 -0.95 -5.05
CA SER A 206 0.19 -1.71 -4.49
C SER A 206 1.33 -0.78 -4.07
N GLY A 207 1.55 0.27 -4.87
CA GLY A 207 2.62 1.24 -4.66
C GLY A 207 4.02 0.62 -4.74
N ASP A 208 5.04 1.44 -4.50
CA ASP A 208 6.45 1.03 -4.60
C ASP A 208 7.12 0.95 -3.21
N ILE A 209 6.39 0.35 -2.26
CA ILE A 209 6.76 0.41 -0.84
C ILE A 209 7.89 -0.52 -0.43
N HIS A 210 8.14 -1.54 -1.24
CA HIS A 210 9.20 -2.51 -1.12
C HIS A 210 9.96 -2.55 -2.45
N GLU A 211 11.26 -2.81 -2.38
CA GLU A 211 12.08 -2.94 -3.58
C GLU A 211 11.56 -4.05 -4.51
N GLU A 212 11.04 -5.12 -3.91
CA GLU A 212 10.34 -6.19 -4.62
C GLU A 212 9.18 -5.65 -5.45
N LEU A 213 8.19 -5.01 -4.83
CA LEU A 213 7.03 -4.42 -5.52
C LEU A 213 7.43 -3.39 -6.58
N ARG A 214 8.48 -2.59 -6.33
CA ARG A 214 9.02 -1.65 -7.32
C ARG A 214 9.50 -2.33 -8.61
N ILE A 215 9.91 -3.61 -8.52
CA ILE A 215 10.41 -4.42 -9.64
C ILE A 215 9.28 -5.29 -10.21
N THR A 216 8.41 -5.84 -9.37
CA THR A 216 7.44 -6.88 -9.75
C THR A 216 6.05 -6.34 -10.08
N ASN A 217 5.70 -5.12 -9.67
CA ASN A 217 4.43 -4.50 -10.04
C ASN A 217 4.25 -4.48 -11.57
N GLY A 218 3.07 -4.86 -12.03
CA GLY A 218 2.72 -4.83 -13.46
C GLY A 218 2.40 -3.42 -13.99
N LEU A 219 2.36 -2.42 -13.12
CA LEU A 219 2.01 -1.03 -13.43
C LEU A 219 2.87 -0.08 -12.60
N THR A 220 3.17 1.10 -13.15
CA THR A 220 3.75 2.19 -12.35
C THR A 220 2.71 2.74 -11.36
N SER A 221 3.14 3.31 -10.23
CA SER A 221 2.25 3.93 -9.24
C SER A 221 1.24 4.92 -9.85
N HIS A 222 1.63 5.68 -10.88
CA HIS A 222 0.73 6.61 -11.58
C HIS A 222 -0.36 5.90 -12.40
N GLU A 223 -0.01 4.80 -13.08
CA GLU A 223 -0.97 3.98 -13.82
C GLU A 223 -1.95 3.27 -12.88
N GLN A 224 -1.45 2.79 -11.73
CA GLN A 224 -2.27 2.23 -10.66
C GLN A 224 -3.32 3.25 -10.19
N VAL A 225 -2.90 4.47 -9.82
CA VAL A 225 -3.80 5.57 -9.43
C VAL A 225 -4.86 5.83 -10.50
N ARG A 226 -4.45 5.98 -11.77
CA ARG A 226 -5.38 6.23 -12.88
C ARG A 226 -6.43 5.12 -13.02
N MET A 227 -6.01 3.86 -12.93
CA MET A 227 -6.93 2.72 -13.02
C MET A 227 -7.91 2.67 -11.85
N VAL A 228 -7.42 2.86 -10.62
CA VAL A 228 -8.28 2.86 -9.43
C VAL A 228 -9.34 3.96 -9.52
N VAL A 229 -8.95 5.20 -9.88
CA VAL A 229 -9.90 6.31 -10.05
C VAL A 229 -10.98 5.94 -11.07
N ALA A 230 -10.60 5.40 -12.22
CA ALA A 230 -11.55 5.00 -13.26
C ALA A 230 -12.52 3.91 -12.77
N LEU A 231 -12.03 2.90 -12.05
CA LEU A 231 -12.82 1.81 -11.51
C LEU A 231 -13.80 2.29 -10.43
N ILE A 232 -13.36 3.13 -9.50
CA ILE A 232 -14.23 3.67 -8.45
C ILE A 232 -15.31 4.58 -9.06
N ILE A 233 -14.96 5.46 -10.01
CA ILE A 233 -15.95 6.30 -10.70
C ILE A 233 -17.01 5.43 -11.41
N ALA A 234 -16.59 4.38 -12.12
CA ALA A 234 -17.52 3.47 -12.78
C ALA A 234 -18.41 2.72 -11.77
N GLY A 235 -17.82 2.27 -10.65
CA GLY A 235 -18.54 1.62 -9.56
C GLY A 235 -19.58 2.52 -8.90
N ILE A 236 -19.22 3.77 -8.55
CA ILE A 236 -20.16 4.75 -7.99
C ILE A 236 -21.32 5.01 -8.96
N LYS A 237 -21.04 5.17 -10.27
CA LYS A 237 -22.09 5.35 -11.29
C LYS A 237 -23.03 4.14 -11.37
N LEU A 238 -22.51 2.93 -11.21
CA LEU A 238 -23.33 1.71 -11.16
C LEU A 238 -24.20 1.68 -9.90
N LEU A 239 -23.62 1.96 -8.73
CA LEU A 239 -24.32 2.01 -7.46
C LEU A 239 -25.45 3.06 -7.45
N LEU A 240 -25.25 4.22 -8.09
CA LEU A 240 -26.28 5.27 -8.22
C LEU A 240 -27.52 4.83 -9.02
N LYS A 241 -27.47 3.70 -9.74
CA LYS A 241 -28.66 3.11 -10.37
C LYS A 241 -29.58 2.42 -9.36
N VAL A 242 -29.05 2.05 -8.19
CA VAL A 242 -29.76 1.30 -7.14
C VAL A 242 -29.97 2.15 -5.89
N TYR A 243 -28.95 2.90 -5.48
CA TYR A 243 -28.97 3.73 -4.27
C TYR A 243 -29.18 5.19 -4.63
N LYS A 244 -30.08 5.85 -3.89
CA LYS A 244 -30.41 7.26 -4.13
C LYS A 244 -29.25 8.21 -3.85
N ARG A 245 -28.39 7.82 -2.91
CA ARG A 245 -27.28 8.61 -2.40
C ARG A 245 -26.15 7.69 -1.96
N ILE A 246 -24.92 8.17 -2.11
CA ILE A 246 -23.70 7.48 -1.72
C ILE A 246 -22.88 8.45 -0.88
N HIS A 247 -22.40 8.00 0.28
CA HIS A 247 -21.39 8.73 1.03
C HIS A 247 -20.09 7.93 0.99
N VAL A 248 -19.01 8.58 0.55
CA VAL A 248 -17.69 7.99 0.40
C VAL A 248 -16.82 8.48 1.55
N SER A 249 -16.37 7.55 2.40
CA SER A 249 -15.35 7.82 3.41
C SER A 249 -14.01 7.31 2.90
N SER A 250 -12.91 7.99 3.24
CA SER A 250 -11.57 7.56 2.84
C SER A 250 -10.56 7.71 3.97
N VAL A 251 -9.72 6.69 4.12
CA VAL A 251 -8.50 6.73 4.92
C VAL A 251 -7.32 6.20 4.10
N PRO A 252 -6.10 6.70 4.32
CA PRO A 252 -4.91 6.21 3.64
C PRO A 252 -4.43 4.87 4.20
N GLY A 253 -3.94 3.99 3.32
CA GLY A 253 -3.19 2.81 3.71
C GLY A 253 -1.67 2.97 3.57
N ASN A 254 -0.92 1.97 4.02
CA ASN A 254 0.54 2.03 4.04
C ASN A 254 1.18 1.76 2.68
N HIS A 255 0.51 1.09 1.75
CA HIS A 255 0.98 0.83 0.38
C HIS A 255 0.96 2.08 -0.49
N ALA A 256 -0.03 2.93 -0.30
CA ALA A 256 -0.18 4.15 -1.09
C ALA A 256 0.79 5.28 -0.68
N ARG A 257 1.69 5.07 0.28
CA ARG A 257 2.61 6.12 0.74
C ARG A 257 3.64 6.49 -0.34
N THR A 258 4.00 7.77 -0.39
CA THR A 258 5.13 8.28 -1.21
C THR A 258 6.46 8.30 -0.46
N THR A 259 6.45 7.86 0.80
CA THR A 259 7.61 7.88 1.69
C THR A 259 8.23 6.49 1.85
N PHE A 260 9.53 6.42 2.15
CA PHE A 260 10.20 5.13 2.36
C PHE A 260 9.57 4.32 3.51
N LYS A 261 9.20 4.98 4.62
CA LYS A 261 8.48 4.39 5.76
C LYS A 261 7.24 5.20 6.10
N PRO A 262 6.20 4.57 6.69
CA PRO A 262 5.04 5.28 7.20
C PRO A 262 5.45 6.39 8.19
N THR A 263 4.98 7.61 7.97
CA THR A 263 5.22 8.75 8.85
C THR A 263 4.07 8.93 9.83
N ALA A 264 4.36 9.47 11.03
CA ALA A 264 3.31 9.86 11.98
C ALA A 264 2.67 11.20 11.61
N LYS A 265 3.45 12.11 11.03
CA LYS A 265 2.99 13.39 10.49
C LYS A 265 2.74 13.25 9.00
N LEU A 266 1.74 13.97 8.48
CA LEU A 266 1.43 14.04 7.05
C LEU A 266 1.05 12.69 6.42
N TYR A 267 0.62 11.71 7.24
CA TYR A 267 0.34 10.36 6.79
C TYR A 267 -0.64 10.32 5.62
N SER A 268 -1.77 11.02 5.73
CA SER A 268 -2.76 11.15 4.64
C SER A 268 -2.27 12.07 3.52
N LYS A 269 -1.60 13.19 3.85
CA LYS A 269 -1.12 14.16 2.84
C LYS A 269 -0.10 13.53 1.86
N LEU A 270 0.69 12.57 2.33
CA LEU A 270 1.73 11.89 1.53
C LEU A 270 1.26 10.50 1.05
N SER A 271 -0.04 10.35 0.76
CA SER A 271 -0.65 9.10 0.29
C SER A 271 -1.38 9.28 -1.04
N TYR A 272 -1.12 8.35 -1.96
CA TYR A 272 -1.86 8.21 -3.21
C TYR A 272 -3.34 7.85 -2.96
N ASP A 273 -3.71 7.19 -1.86
CA ASP A 273 -5.12 6.90 -1.56
C ASP A 273 -5.90 8.19 -1.33
N THR A 274 -5.30 9.15 -0.63
CA THR A 274 -5.90 10.48 -0.42
C THR A 274 -6.01 11.23 -1.75
N LEU A 275 -4.99 11.16 -2.61
CA LEU A 275 -5.07 11.72 -3.97
C LEU A 275 -6.20 11.08 -4.79
N ILE A 276 -6.30 9.75 -4.79
CA ILE A 276 -7.37 9.01 -5.47
C ILE A 276 -8.74 9.46 -4.98
N ALA A 277 -8.93 9.57 -3.66
CA ALA A 277 -10.20 10.01 -3.09
C ALA A 277 -10.58 11.43 -3.57
N HIS A 278 -9.62 12.36 -3.64
CA HIS A 278 -9.84 13.70 -4.18
C HIS A 278 -10.18 13.68 -5.67
N MET A 279 -9.44 12.92 -6.50
CA MET A 279 -9.74 12.79 -7.93
C MET A 279 -11.13 12.21 -8.21
N VAL A 280 -11.56 11.25 -7.39
CA VAL A 280 -12.92 10.71 -7.45
C VAL A 280 -13.93 11.78 -7.00
N ALA A 281 -13.66 12.52 -5.93
CA ALA A 281 -14.54 13.60 -5.47
C ALA A 281 -14.75 14.68 -6.54
N ASP A 282 -13.68 15.09 -7.21
CA ASP A 282 -13.73 16.07 -8.30
C ASP A 282 -14.62 15.59 -9.45
N ALA A 283 -14.56 14.30 -9.80
CA ALA A 283 -15.40 13.70 -10.83
C ALA A 283 -16.91 13.72 -10.50
N PHE A 284 -17.29 13.92 -9.24
CA PHE A 284 -18.67 14.02 -8.76
C PHE A 284 -19.01 15.37 -8.13
N ALA A 285 -18.16 16.40 -8.28
CA ALA A 285 -18.37 17.71 -7.66
C ALA A 285 -19.72 18.36 -8.03
N GLY A 286 -20.27 18.02 -9.20
CA GLY A 286 -21.59 18.48 -9.66
C GLY A 286 -22.78 17.57 -9.32
N ASP A 287 -22.57 16.42 -8.67
CA ASP A 287 -23.64 15.47 -8.33
C ASP A 287 -23.89 15.43 -6.81
N PRO A 288 -24.94 16.11 -6.29
CA PRO A 288 -25.21 16.18 -4.86
C PRO A 288 -25.64 14.84 -4.24
N ARG A 289 -25.85 13.79 -5.04
CA ARG A 289 -26.13 12.44 -4.55
C ARG A 289 -24.89 11.75 -4.00
N VAL A 290 -23.69 12.20 -4.38
CA VAL A 290 -22.42 11.63 -3.91
C VAL A 290 -21.73 12.65 -3.02
N THR A 291 -21.47 12.27 -1.77
CA THR A 291 -20.76 13.13 -0.82
C THR A 291 -19.50 12.43 -0.32
N PHE A 292 -18.51 13.21 0.08
CA PHE A 292 -17.19 12.71 0.45
C PHE A 292 -16.78 13.16 1.84
N GLN A 293 -16.12 12.28 2.58
CA GLN A 293 -15.44 12.56 3.84
C GLN A 293 -13.97 12.16 3.69
N ILE A 294 -13.15 13.13 3.27
CA ILE A 294 -11.72 12.97 3.00
C ILE A 294 -10.97 13.85 4.00
N GLY A 295 -10.41 13.22 5.03
CA GLY A 295 -9.73 13.90 6.12
C GLY A 295 -8.21 13.84 6.03
N VAL A 296 -7.52 14.73 6.74
CA VAL A 296 -6.06 14.68 6.95
C VAL A 296 -5.63 13.71 8.06
N SER A 297 -6.59 13.06 8.71
CA SER A 297 -6.40 12.05 9.74
C SER A 297 -6.16 10.67 9.09
N ASN A 298 -5.44 9.80 9.79
CA ASN A 298 -5.30 8.38 9.42
C ASN A 298 -6.59 7.57 9.66
N ASP A 299 -7.48 8.09 10.51
CA ASP A 299 -8.76 7.47 10.86
C ASP A 299 -9.93 8.38 10.50
N CYS A 300 -11.08 7.78 10.23
CA CYS A 300 -12.32 8.45 9.84
C CYS A 300 -13.48 7.97 10.71
N ILE A 301 -14.21 8.92 11.31
CA ILE A 301 -15.37 8.65 12.17
C ILE A 301 -16.63 9.05 11.41
N ILE A 302 -17.55 8.10 11.26
CA ILE A 302 -18.73 8.20 10.40
C ILE A 302 -19.98 7.92 11.25
N PRO A 303 -20.71 8.95 11.69
CA PRO A 303 -22.00 8.76 12.31
C PRO A 303 -23.01 8.21 11.30
N VAL A 304 -23.78 7.19 11.68
CA VAL A 304 -24.77 6.53 10.82
C VAL A 304 -25.92 5.96 11.64
N LEU A 305 -27.12 6.48 11.42
CA LEU A 305 -28.38 6.08 12.06
C LEU A 305 -28.28 5.94 13.60
N GLY A 306 -27.59 6.88 14.24
CA GLY A 306 -27.35 6.90 15.69
C GLY A 306 -26.18 6.04 16.18
N TYR A 307 -25.57 5.24 15.29
CA TYR A 307 -24.34 4.50 15.55
C TYR A 307 -23.12 5.29 15.10
N THR A 308 -21.96 4.94 15.63
CA THR A 308 -20.66 5.48 15.20
C THR A 308 -19.84 4.40 14.52
N ALA A 309 -19.64 4.52 13.21
CA ALA A 309 -18.67 3.70 12.48
C ALA A 309 -17.28 4.35 12.50
N PHE A 310 -16.24 3.54 12.68
CA PHE A 310 -14.84 3.96 12.74
C PHE A 310 -14.07 3.23 11.65
N LEU A 311 -13.58 3.98 10.67
CA LEU A 311 -12.76 3.47 9.59
C LEU A 311 -11.29 3.79 9.88
N THR A 312 -10.45 2.77 9.84
CA THR A 312 -8.99 2.89 9.90
C THR A 312 -8.39 1.89 8.92
N HIS A 313 -7.22 2.16 8.34
CA HIS A 313 -6.61 1.16 7.47
C HIS A 313 -6.15 -0.07 8.26
N GLY A 314 -5.52 0.15 9.43
CA GLY A 314 -5.15 -0.90 10.38
C GLY A 314 -3.65 -1.05 10.61
N ASP A 315 -2.79 -0.45 9.78
CA ASP A 315 -1.33 -0.48 9.92
C ASP A 315 -0.83 0.16 11.24
N LYS A 316 -1.64 1.02 11.85
CA LYS A 316 -1.37 1.66 13.15
C LYS A 316 -1.94 0.93 14.36
N MET A 317 -2.68 -0.16 14.18
CA MET A 317 -3.34 -0.86 15.29
C MET A 317 -2.40 -1.78 16.09
N GLY A 318 -1.25 -2.17 15.53
CA GLY A 318 -0.26 -2.98 16.21
C GLY A 318 0.70 -3.67 15.25
N THR A 319 1.70 -4.37 15.79
CA THR A 319 2.76 -4.99 15.00
C THR A 319 2.46 -6.46 14.65
N GLY A 320 2.51 -6.81 13.36
CA GLY A 320 2.78 -8.15 12.83
C GLY A 320 1.59 -9.12 12.79
N GLY A 321 1.38 -9.76 11.62
CA GLY A 321 0.28 -10.65 11.23
C GLY A 321 0.16 -12.00 11.97
N GLY A 322 0.22 -11.97 13.30
CA GLY A 322 -0.01 -13.13 14.15
C GLY A 322 1.12 -14.14 14.17
N GLN A 323 1.20 -14.93 15.23
CA GLN A 323 2.10 -16.09 15.33
C GLN A 323 1.27 -17.27 15.81
N GLY A 324 1.51 -18.46 15.26
CA GLY A 324 0.78 -19.68 15.59
C GLY A 324 -0.61 -19.80 14.95
N PHE A 325 -1.42 -20.74 15.45
CA PHE A 325 -2.68 -21.17 14.82
C PHE A 325 -3.75 -20.08 14.67
N ALA A 326 -3.71 -19.04 15.50
CA ALA A 326 -4.73 -17.98 15.51
C ALA A 326 -4.48 -16.89 14.46
N GLY A 327 -3.30 -16.90 13.81
CA GLY A 327 -2.98 -15.97 12.72
C GLY A 327 -3.26 -14.50 13.06
N PRO A 328 -3.69 -13.69 12.08
CA PRO A 328 -3.91 -12.26 12.27
C PRO A 328 -5.11 -11.91 13.17
N LEU A 329 -5.95 -12.88 13.58
CA LEU A 329 -7.08 -12.61 14.47
C LEU A 329 -6.64 -12.03 15.82
N LEU A 330 -5.50 -12.49 16.36
CA LEU A 330 -4.96 -11.97 17.62
C LEU A 330 -4.54 -10.49 17.54
N PRO A 331 -3.71 -10.05 16.58
CA PRO A 331 -3.40 -8.63 16.44
C PRO A 331 -4.63 -7.80 16.09
N ILE A 332 -5.60 -8.33 15.33
CA ILE A 332 -6.89 -7.65 15.06
C ILE A 332 -7.63 -7.35 16.37
N VAL A 333 -7.86 -8.37 17.22
CA VAL A 333 -8.58 -8.18 18.48
C VAL A 333 -7.81 -7.25 19.43
N ARG A 334 -6.49 -7.40 19.54
CA ARG A 334 -5.67 -6.53 20.40
C ARG A 334 -5.66 -5.08 19.91
N GLY A 335 -5.52 -4.89 18.60
CA GLY A 335 -5.45 -3.59 17.97
C GLY A 335 -6.76 -2.81 18.08
N THR A 336 -7.87 -3.47 17.80
CA THR A 336 -9.21 -2.89 17.94
C THR A 336 -9.55 -2.52 19.38
N LYS A 337 -9.11 -3.30 20.39
CA LYS A 337 -9.23 -2.91 21.80
C LYS A 337 -8.45 -1.64 22.15
N LYS A 338 -7.29 -1.40 21.52
CA LYS A 338 -6.55 -0.13 21.69
C LYS A 338 -7.31 1.04 21.08
N VAL A 339 -7.90 0.85 19.90
CA VAL A 339 -8.75 1.85 19.24
C VAL A 339 -9.94 2.19 20.15
N GLU A 340 -10.68 1.19 20.63
CA GLU A 340 -11.79 1.40 21.56
C GLU A 340 -11.37 2.17 22.81
N ALA A 341 -10.25 1.79 23.44
CA ALA A 341 -9.74 2.47 24.63
C ALA A 341 -9.35 3.93 24.35
N GLN A 342 -8.68 4.17 23.21
CA GLN A 342 -8.31 5.52 22.78
C GLN A 342 -9.56 6.39 22.53
N GLN A 343 -10.54 5.87 21.79
CA GLN A 343 -11.78 6.59 21.49
C GLN A 343 -12.60 6.85 22.76
N ALA A 344 -12.65 5.90 23.69
CA ALA A 344 -13.30 6.07 24.99
C ALA A 344 -12.69 7.23 25.80
N ARG A 345 -11.36 7.38 25.77
CA ARG A 345 -10.67 8.53 26.40
C ARG A 345 -10.98 9.86 25.71
N ALA A 346 -11.33 9.82 24.43
CA ALA A 346 -11.84 10.97 23.68
C ALA A 346 -13.37 11.15 23.80
N GLN A 347 -14.04 10.47 24.76
CA GLN A 347 -15.49 10.50 24.97
C GLN A 347 -16.30 10.06 23.74
N ARG A 348 -15.75 9.14 22.96
CA ARG A 348 -16.39 8.52 21.80
C ARG A 348 -16.49 7.01 22.01
N ARG A 349 -17.46 6.39 21.36
CA ARG A 349 -17.62 4.94 21.36
C ARG A 349 -17.88 4.48 19.93
N PRO A 350 -16.92 3.82 19.27
CA PRO A 350 -17.19 3.19 17.99
C PRO A 350 -18.10 1.97 18.21
N ASP A 351 -19.24 1.95 17.54
CA ASP A 351 -20.18 0.82 17.54
C ASP A 351 -19.84 -0.18 16.42
N ILE A 352 -19.15 0.29 15.38
CA ILE A 352 -18.68 -0.49 14.25
C ILE A 352 -17.23 -0.08 13.97
N ILE A 353 -16.30 -1.02 13.91
CA ILE A 353 -14.89 -0.75 13.56
C ILE A 353 -14.58 -1.47 12.26
N MET A 354 -14.12 -0.75 11.24
CA MET A 354 -13.82 -1.27 9.91
C MET A 354 -12.35 -1.05 9.60
N HIS A 355 -11.68 -2.09 9.10
CA HIS A 355 -10.29 -1.96 8.65
C HIS A 355 -9.89 -3.01 7.61
N GLY A 356 -8.75 -2.76 6.98
CA GLY A 356 -8.08 -3.63 6.02
C GLY A 356 -6.78 -4.20 6.58
N HIS A 357 -5.71 -4.08 5.81
CA HIS A 357 -4.29 -4.29 6.16
C HIS A 357 -3.87 -5.74 6.44
N TYR A 358 -4.65 -6.49 7.22
CA TYR A 358 -4.30 -7.86 7.60
C TYR A 358 -4.66 -8.91 6.54
N HIS A 359 -5.40 -8.51 5.49
CA HIS A 359 -5.86 -9.37 4.40
C HIS A 359 -6.56 -10.65 4.88
N HIS A 360 -7.28 -10.53 6.00
CA HIS A 360 -7.94 -11.65 6.67
C HIS A 360 -9.33 -11.22 7.08
N SER A 361 -10.33 -11.89 6.52
CA SER A 361 -11.70 -11.57 6.84
C SER A 361 -12.07 -12.08 8.23
N ALA A 362 -12.46 -11.17 9.11
CA ALA A 362 -12.91 -11.54 10.45
C ALA A 362 -13.95 -10.55 10.99
N ASN A 363 -14.88 -11.08 11.81
CA ASN A 363 -15.91 -10.28 12.47
C ASN A 363 -15.94 -10.47 14.01
N PRO A 364 -14.84 -10.21 14.75
CA PRO A 364 -14.84 -10.35 16.22
C PRO A 364 -15.58 -9.18 16.89
N GLY A 365 -16.77 -9.45 17.44
CA GLY A 365 -17.58 -8.42 18.10
C GLY A 365 -18.05 -7.36 17.08
N PRO A 366 -17.81 -6.05 17.32
CA PRO A 366 -18.23 -4.96 16.40
C PRO A 366 -17.27 -4.73 15.22
N VAL A 367 -16.25 -5.57 15.05
CA VAL A 367 -15.15 -5.36 14.10
C VAL A 367 -15.47 -5.99 12.76
N PHE A 368 -15.11 -5.33 11.67
CA PHE A 368 -15.10 -5.82 10.30
C PHE A 368 -13.67 -5.70 9.77
N SER A 369 -12.87 -6.75 10.00
CA SER A 369 -11.56 -6.92 9.38
C SER A 369 -11.78 -7.45 7.98
N ASN A 370 -11.31 -6.73 6.97
CA ASN A 370 -11.55 -7.08 5.59
C ASN A 370 -10.59 -8.17 5.08
N GLY A 371 -11.09 -8.95 4.13
CA GLY A 371 -10.21 -9.64 3.18
C GLY A 371 -9.59 -8.63 2.20
N ALA A 372 -8.84 -9.14 1.22
CA ALA A 372 -8.17 -8.32 0.22
C ALA A 372 -8.57 -8.75 -1.20
N PHE A 373 -8.38 -7.86 -2.17
CA PHE A 373 -8.63 -8.18 -3.58
C PHE A 373 -7.65 -9.18 -4.16
N PRO A 374 -6.33 -9.15 -3.84
CA PRO A 374 -5.38 -10.14 -4.35
C PRO A 374 -5.71 -11.57 -3.93
N GLY A 375 -6.25 -11.77 -2.74
CA GLY A 375 -6.39 -13.11 -2.14
C GLY A 375 -5.03 -13.63 -1.65
N TYR A 376 -4.77 -14.93 -1.81
CA TYR A 376 -3.54 -15.57 -1.36
C TYR A 376 -2.33 -15.25 -2.27
N SER A 377 -1.24 -14.74 -1.71
CA SER A 377 -0.02 -14.40 -2.46
C SER A 377 1.21 -15.17 -1.98
N GLU A 378 2.33 -14.96 -2.66
CA GLU A 378 3.67 -15.45 -2.34
C GLU A 378 4.05 -15.09 -0.90
N TYR A 379 3.73 -13.87 -0.45
CA TYR A 379 3.94 -13.45 0.93
C TYR A 379 3.12 -14.30 1.92
N GLY A 380 1.83 -14.51 1.63
CA GLY A 380 0.97 -15.41 2.41
C GLY A 380 1.51 -16.85 2.45
N ASN A 381 2.04 -17.34 1.33
CA ASN A 381 2.71 -18.65 1.23
C ASN A 381 3.96 -18.74 2.10
N GLY A 382 4.79 -17.69 2.09
CA GLY A 382 5.97 -17.57 2.94
C GLY A 382 5.62 -17.59 4.44
N LEU A 383 4.49 -17.00 4.81
CA LEU A 383 3.99 -17.00 6.20
C LEU A 383 3.31 -18.31 6.62
N ARG A 384 3.06 -19.25 5.69
CA ARG A 384 2.16 -20.40 5.90
C ARG A 384 0.77 -19.96 6.37
N ALA A 385 0.30 -18.82 5.85
CA ALA A 385 -1.02 -18.31 6.14
C ALA A 385 -2.11 -19.22 5.57
N SER A 386 -3.31 -19.13 6.15
CA SER A 386 -4.50 -19.81 5.62
C SER A 386 -4.80 -19.35 4.19
N LEU A 387 -5.26 -20.27 3.37
CA LEU A 387 -5.74 -19.97 2.02
C LEU A 387 -7.10 -19.26 2.12
N GLU A 388 -7.11 -17.96 1.83
CA GLU A 388 -8.34 -17.19 1.72
C GLU A 388 -8.67 -16.86 0.27
N LEU A 389 -9.96 -16.99 -0.06
CA LEU A 389 -10.49 -16.50 -1.31
C LEU A 389 -10.51 -14.96 -1.29
N PRO A 390 -10.33 -14.30 -2.44
CA PRO A 390 -10.44 -12.85 -2.53
C PRO A 390 -11.88 -12.43 -2.15
N GLN A 391 -12.00 -11.51 -1.20
CA GLN A 391 -13.28 -11.21 -0.57
C GLN A 391 -13.33 -9.82 0.08
N GLN A 392 -14.53 -9.24 0.19
CA GLN A 392 -14.76 -7.94 0.81
C GLN A 392 -16.05 -7.95 1.64
N TRP A 393 -16.10 -7.23 2.76
CA TRP A 393 -17.30 -7.12 3.58
C TRP A 393 -18.36 -6.23 2.93
N PHE A 394 -19.60 -6.72 2.96
CA PHE A 394 -20.81 -5.96 2.69
C PHE A 394 -21.82 -6.22 3.81
N PHE A 395 -22.47 -5.15 4.31
CA PHE A 395 -23.39 -5.25 5.42
C PHE A 395 -24.46 -4.16 5.43
N LEU A 396 -25.52 -4.37 6.21
CA LEU A 396 -26.65 -3.47 6.37
C LEU A 396 -26.71 -2.96 7.81
N ILE A 397 -26.71 -1.63 7.97
CA ILE A 397 -26.88 -0.93 9.25
C ILE A 397 -28.34 -0.50 9.36
N HIS A 398 -29.05 -1.07 10.32
CA HIS A 398 -30.45 -0.82 10.61
C HIS A 398 -30.58 0.12 11.81
N GLU A 399 -31.45 1.13 11.76
CA GLU A 399 -31.49 2.20 12.79
C GLU A 399 -31.79 1.71 14.21
N THR A 400 -32.51 0.61 14.37
CA THR A 400 -32.83 0.01 15.68
C THR A 400 -31.89 -1.12 16.09
N TRP A 401 -31.37 -1.89 15.13
CA TRP A 401 -30.75 -3.20 15.37
C TRP A 401 -29.24 -3.20 15.10
N GLY A 402 -28.67 -2.07 14.68
CA GLY A 402 -27.27 -1.97 14.28
C GLY A 402 -27.00 -2.79 13.04
N VAL A 403 -25.89 -3.53 13.00
CA VAL A 403 -25.59 -4.39 11.85
C VAL A 403 -26.47 -5.64 11.87
N ARG A 404 -27.41 -5.71 10.92
CA ARG A 404 -28.42 -6.78 10.85
C ARG A 404 -28.00 -7.87 9.86
N GLU A 405 -27.80 -7.53 8.60
CA GLU A 405 -27.27 -8.41 7.57
C GLU A 405 -25.78 -8.14 7.32
N ARG A 406 -24.99 -9.20 7.11
CA ARG A 406 -23.58 -9.09 6.72
C ARG A 406 -23.12 -10.35 5.99
N ALA A 407 -22.27 -10.16 4.98
CA ALA A 407 -21.61 -11.25 4.28
C ALA A 407 -20.26 -10.82 3.71
N GLU A 408 -19.37 -11.79 3.61
CA GLU A 408 -18.14 -11.69 2.84
C GLU A 408 -18.47 -11.95 1.37
N ILE A 409 -18.44 -10.91 0.54
CA ILE A 409 -18.66 -11.05 -0.88
C ILE A 409 -17.40 -11.66 -1.49
N LYS A 410 -17.50 -12.92 -1.91
CA LYS A 410 -16.41 -13.60 -2.63
C LYS A 410 -16.27 -12.97 -4.02
N LEU A 411 -15.06 -12.51 -4.33
CA LEU A 411 -14.75 -11.81 -5.57
C LEU A 411 -14.48 -12.77 -6.75
N GLU A 412 -14.59 -14.06 -6.47
CA GLU A 412 -14.54 -15.13 -7.46
C GLU A 412 -15.64 -16.14 -7.18
N THR A 413 -15.95 -16.96 -8.17
CA THR A 413 -16.93 -18.03 -7.98
C THR A 413 -16.26 -19.17 -7.21
N PRO A 414 -16.68 -19.46 -5.97
CA PRO A 414 -16.13 -20.57 -5.23
C PRO A 414 -16.47 -21.89 -5.94
N ALA A 415 -15.59 -22.89 -5.83
CA ALA A 415 -15.88 -24.22 -6.31
C ALA A 415 -17.17 -24.76 -5.66
N VAL A 416 -17.99 -25.46 -6.43
CA VAL A 416 -19.20 -26.11 -5.90
C VAL A 416 -18.77 -27.15 -4.86
N PRO A 417 -19.24 -27.07 -3.60
CA PRO A 417 -18.91 -28.07 -2.60
C PRO A 417 -19.31 -29.46 -3.10
N LYS A 418 -18.39 -30.43 -3.02
CA LYS A 418 -18.76 -31.82 -3.29
C LYS A 418 -19.77 -32.26 -2.23
N ARG A 419 -20.87 -32.87 -2.64
CA ARG A 419 -21.84 -33.44 -1.70
C ARG A 419 -21.11 -34.41 -0.78
N PRO A 420 -21.24 -34.28 0.56
CA PRO A 420 -20.60 -35.20 1.48
C PRO A 420 -21.08 -36.62 1.17
N ALA A 421 -20.14 -37.57 1.13
CA ALA A 421 -20.43 -38.97 0.81
C ALA A 421 -21.14 -39.70 1.95
N SER A 422 -21.26 -39.10 3.15
CA SER A 422 -21.92 -39.73 4.28
C SER A 422 -23.43 -39.54 4.18
N SER A 423 -24.16 -40.62 3.89
CA SER A 423 -25.49 -40.77 4.44
C SER A 423 -25.36 -40.77 5.97
N MET A 424 -26.19 -39.98 6.67
CA MET A 424 -26.35 -40.10 8.12
C MET A 424 -26.41 -41.59 8.50
N PRO A 425 -25.72 -42.04 9.57
CA PRO A 425 -25.90 -43.39 10.06
C PRO A 425 -27.39 -43.67 10.21
N LYS A 426 -27.89 -44.74 9.59
CA LYS A 426 -29.32 -45.10 9.61
C LYS A 426 -29.88 -45.23 11.03
N GLU A 427 -29.01 -45.42 12.01
CA GLU A 427 -29.31 -45.51 13.45
C GLU A 427 -29.71 -44.16 14.09
N MET A 428 -29.46 -43.03 13.44
CA MET A 428 -29.90 -41.70 13.92
C MET A 428 -31.15 -41.17 13.19
N ALA A 429 -31.78 -42.01 12.35
CA ALA A 429 -32.99 -41.67 11.60
C ALA A 429 -34.27 -42.26 12.20
N ALA A 430 -34.22 -42.71 13.47
CA ALA A 430 -35.36 -43.24 14.22
C ALA A 430 -35.95 -42.18 15.16
#